data_AF-A0A1Y6BHA7-F1
#
_entry.id   AF-A0A1Y6BHA7-F1
#
_cell.length_a   1.000
_cell.length_b   1.000
_cell.length_c   1.000
_cell.angle_alpha   90.00
_cell.angle_beta   90.00
_cell.angle_gamma   90.00
#
_symmetry.space_group_name_H-M   'P 1'
#
loop_
_entity.id
_entity.type
_entity.pdbx_description
1 polymer ?
#
loop_
_entity_poly.entity_id
_entity_poly.type
_entity_poly.pdbx_seq_one_letter_code
_entity_poly.pdbx_strand_id
1 'polypeptide(L)'
;MVDIYRTIQLNRADLDAVNIGNNRRALWPYTLGGTIMQRSHGQAIVHGADYVYDTQVVGYLHSFLAASGWEWIPLNDGDDGGEVLDFERNFGECRYVSAALELLFYAPAPYGFEIPEDEVETVQYAGAHGAGFLAAHDPATAFGLGYNIIRPDTGRLQEHCFLWPNHWVTEWDGDFYDANYNRRYGTLPEMALVQMAAKTERNLEDRGYQEIVTTVDLRGTNRAALDGVYVRTSGNDYGNALVQRAVQLNEALGFEARSRPFVGPFPRPYDLELPYTIELD
;
A
#
# COMPACT_ATOMS: atom_id res chain seq x y z
N MET A 1 -23.45 -2.43 32.78
CA MET A 1 -23.04 -1.25 32.01
C MET A 1 -21.72 -0.82 32.63
N VAL A 2 -20.61 -1.14 31.96
CA VAL A 2 -19.27 -1.34 32.56
C VAL A 2 -18.64 0.01 32.93
N ASP A 3 -18.03 0.09 34.13
CA ASP A 3 -17.36 1.26 34.74
C ASP A 3 -16.35 2.01 33.83
N ILE A 4 -15.96 1.37 32.72
CA ILE A 4 -15.09 1.93 31.71
C ILE A 4 -15.73 3.13 31.00
N TYR A 5 -17.05 3.13 30.76
CA TYR A 5 -17.75 4.27 30.13
C TYR A 5 -17.71 5.55 30.98
N ARG A 6 -17.72 5.41 32.30
CA ARG A 6 -17.64 6.54 33.24
C ARG A 6 -16.22 7.08 33.33
N THR A 7 -15.23 6.19 33.32
CA THR A 7 -13.80 6.55 33.30
C THR A 7 -13.43 7.26 31.99
N ILE A 8 -14.02 6.84 30.86
CA ILE A 8 -13.87 7.48 29.55
C ILE A 8 -14.44 8.90 29.52
N GLN A 9 -15.61 9.15 30.12
CA GLN A 9 -16.16 10.50 30.19
C GLN A 9 -15.38 11.44 31.13
N LEU A 10 -14.71 10.89 32.15
CA LEU A 10 -13.98 11.67 33.15
C LEU A 10 -12.59 12.14 32.67
N ASN A 11 -11.96 11.43 31.72
CA ASN A 11 -10.62 11.76 31.23
C ASN A 11 -10.63 12.48 29.86
N ARG A 12 -11.81 12.86 29.36
CA ARG A 12 -11.98 13.59 28.09
C ARG A 12 -11.33 14.98 28.07
N ALA A 13 -11.08 15.55 29.26
CA ALA A 13 -10.57 16.91 29.42
C ALA A 13 -9.03 17.02 29.32
N ASP A 14 -8.30 15.91 29.38
CA ASP A 14 -6.82 15.87 29.28
C ASP A 14 -6.32 15.42 27.90
N LEU A 15 -7.22 15.05 26.98
CA LEU A 15 -6.86 14.69 25.60
C LEU A 15 -6.36 15.90 24.78
N ASP A 16 -6.70 17.13 25.21
CA ASP A 16 -6.18 18.36 24.60
C ASP A 16 -4.72 18.65 25.01
N ALA A 17 -4.17 17.94 26.01
CA ALA A 17 -2.81 18.11 26.49
C ALA A 17 -1.78 17.26 25.73
N VAL A 18 -2.21 16.24 24.98
CA VAL A 18 -1.33 15.47 24.10
C VAL A 18 -1.20 16.25 22.79
N ASN A 19 -0.06 16.91 22.62
CA ASN A 19 0.25 17.69 21.42
C ASN A 19 0.67 16.75 20.27
N ILE A 20 -0.27 15.94 19.80
CA ILE A 20 -0.16 15.26 18.51
C ILE A 20 -0.26 16.39 17.49
N GLY A 21 0.82 16.64 16.72
CA GLY A 21 0.96 17.83 15.87
C GLY A 21 -0.32 18.18 15.10
N ASN A 22 -0.54 19.47 14.84
CA ASN A 22 -1.82 20.12 14.43
C ASN A 22 -2.65 19.47 13.28
N ASN A 23 -2.20 18.38 12.66
CA ASN A 23 -2.81 17.71 11.52
C ASN A 23 -3.17 16.22 11.75
N ARG A 24 -3.12 15.68 12.98
CA ARG A 24 -3.34 14.24 13.23
C ARG A 24 -4.14 13.99 14.52
N ARG A 25 -5.44 14.24 14.52
CA ARG A 25 -6.33 13.93 15.67
C ARG A 25 -7.33 12.84 15.26
N ALA A 26 -7.57 11.89 16.17
CA ALA A 26 -8.67 10.94 16.09
C ALA A 26 -9.73 11.24 17.18
N LEU A 27 -11.03 11.06 16.91
CA LEU A 27 -12.19 11.46 17.71
C LEU A 27 -12.78 10.33 18.60
N TRP A 28 -11.98 9.76 19.49
CA TRP A 28 -12.40 8.69 20.42
C TRP A 28 -13.52 9.16 21.37
N PRO A 29 -14.53 8.33 21.76
CA PRO A 29 -14.68 6.88 21.60
C PRO A 29 -15.83 6.47 20.63
N TYR A 30 -15.77 6.78 19.34
CA TYR A 30 -16.73 6.25 18.33
C TYR A 30 -16.07 6.02 16.97
N THR A 31 -14.79 5.68 16.98
CA THR A 31 -13.90 5.66 15.82
C THR A 31 -13.47 4.23 15.49
N LEU A 32 -12.92 4.03 14.30
CA LEU A 32 -12.26 2.79 13.91
C LEU A 32 -11.16 2.44 14.92
N GLY A 33 -10.35 3.43 15.32
CA GLY A 33 -9.32 3.25 16.32
C GLY A 33 -9.86 2.72 17.65
N GLY A 34 -10.95 3.31 18.17
CA GLY A 34 -11.59 2.84 19.39
C GLY A 34 -12.13 1.40 19.28
N THR A 35 -12.64 1.03 18.11
CA THR A 35 -13.16 -0.33 17.84
C THR A 35 -12.04 -1.36 17.75
N ILE A 36 -10.94 -1.02 17.08
CA ILE A 36 -9.72 -1.84 16.98
C ILE A 36 -9.19 -2.14 18.39
N MET A 37 -9.07 -1.12 19.24
CA MET A 37 -8.52 -1.31 20.59
C MET A 37 -9.46 -2.04 21.53
N GLN A 38 -10.78 -1.83 21.43
CA GLN A 38 -11.73 -2.62 22.22
C GLN A 38 -11.62 -4.12 21.88
N ARG A 39 -11.47 -4.45 20.60
CA ARG A 39 -11.25 -5.84 20.15
C ARG A 39 -9.90 -6.37 20.61
N SER A 40 -8.86 -5.56 20.51
CA SER A 40 -7.51 -5.85 20.99
C SER A 40 -7.53 -6.22 22.48
N HIS A 41 -7.97 -5.31 23.35
CA HIS A 41 -8.03 -5.57 24.80
C HIS A 41 -8.86 -6.81 25.17
N GLY A 42 -9.97 -7.07 24.47
CA GLY A 42 -10.75 -8.28 24.67
C GLY A 42 -9.95 -9.57 24.44
N GLN A 43 -9.08 -9.60 23.42
CA GLN A 43 -8.21 -10.75 23.14
C GLN A 43 -7.06 -10.86 24.14
N ALA A 44 -6.45 -9.74 24.53
CA ALA A 44 -5.40 -9.72 25.54
C ALA A 44 -5.88 -10.36 26.87
N ILE A 45 -7.10 -10.00 27.31
CA ILE A 45 -7.75 -10.59 28.49
C ILE A 45 -7.96 -12.10 28.35
N VAL A 46 -8.41 -12.58 27.19
CA VAL A 46 -8.63 -14.02 26.93
C VAL A 46 -7.31 -14.81 26.98
N HIS A 47 -6.21 -14.18 26.56
CA HIS A 47 -4.89 -14.81 26.49
C HIS A 47 -4.02 -14.55 27.73
N GLY A 48 -4.51 -13.82 28.74
CA GLY A 48 -3.74 -13.47 29.93
C GLY A 48 -2.50 -12.63 29.64
N ALA A 49 -2.56 -11.81 28.59
CA ALA A 49 -1.53 -10.86 28.19
C ALA A 49 -1.98 -9.42 28.46
N ASP A 50 -1.03 -8.50 28.64
CA ASP A 50 -1.35 -7.08 28.85
C ASP A 50 -1.79 -6.40 27.54
N TYR A 51 -1.29 -6.87 26.40
CA TYR A 51 -1.60 -6.34 25.06
C TYR A 51 -1.64 -7.46 24.01
N VAL A 52 -2.22 -7.13 22.85
CA VAL A 52 -2.28 -8.01 21.68
C VAL A 52 -1.01 -7.84 20.86
N TYR A 53 -0.46 -8.96 20.38
CA TYR A 53 0.72 -8.99 19.52
C TYR A 53 0.58 -8.05 18.31
N ASP A 54 1.66 -7.32 18.02
CA ASP A 54 1.97 -6.54 16.82
C ASP A 54 1.28 -6.99 15.51
N THR A 55 1.34 -8.27 15.20
CA THR A 55 0.76 -8.86 13.98
C THR A 55 -0.77 -8.81 13.92
N GLN A 56 -1.44 -8.75 15.07
CA GLN A 56 -2.90 -8.78 15.13
C GLN A 56 -3.49 -7.37 14.96
N VAL A 57 -2.80 -6.29 15.36
CA VAL A 57 -3.30 -4.92 15.09
C VAL A 57 -3.29 -4.62 13.59
N VAL A 58 -2.25 -5.06 12.86
CA VAL A 58 -2.20 -4.97 11.40
C VAL A 58 -3.39 -5.70 10.78
N GLY A 59 -3.63 -6.94 11.22
CA GLY A 59 -4.77 -7.73 10.76
C GLY A 59 -6.13 -7.12 11.10
N TYR A 60 -6.27 -6.48 12.27
CA TYR A 60 -7.50 -5.77 12.65
C TYR A 60 -7.72 -4.54 11.79
N LEU A 61 -6.74 -3.65 11.69
CA LEU A 61 -6.84 -2.45 10.86
C LEU A 61 -7.22 -2.83 9.42
N HIS A 62 -6.48 -3.76 8.82
CA HIS A 62 -6.78 -4.28 7.49
C HIS A 62 -8.22 -4.81 7.37
N SER A 63 -8.63 -5.71 8.27
CA SER A 63 -9.95 -6.34 8.22
C SER A 63 -11.09 -5.35 8.41
N PHE A 64 -10.92 -4.37 9.29
CA PHE A 64 -11.92 -3.34 9.51
C PHE A 64 -12.01 -2.37 8.33
N LEU A 65 -10.89 -1.96 7.73
CA LEU A 65 -10.88 -1.15 6.52
C LEU A 65 -11.60 -1.88 5.38
N ALA A 66 -11.31 -3.16 5.17
CA ALA A 66 -12.00 -3.98 4.18
C ALA A 66 -13.51 -4.07 4.47
N ALA A 67 -13.91 -4.28 5.73
CA ALA A 67 -15.33 -4.38 6.11
C ALA A 67 -16.08 -3.05 6.02
N SER A 68 -15.38 -1.92 6.21
CA SER A 68 -15.94 -0.56 6.11
C SER A 68 -15.89 0.00 4.69
N GLY A 69 -15.48 -0.79 3.71
CA GLY A 69 -15.46 -0.39 2.30
C GLY A 69 -14.34 0.59 1.98
N TRP A 70 -13.16 0.43 2.59
CA TRP A 70 -11.98 1.19 2.20
C TRP A 70 -11.63 0.95 0.72
N GLU A 71 -11.35 2.05 0.03
CA GLU A 71 -11.12 2.08 -1.41
C GLU A 71 -9.73 2.63 -1.74
N TRP A 72 -8.91 1.86 -2.46
CA TRP A 72 -7.58 2.32 -2.84
C TRP A 72 -7.62 3.47 -3.87
N ILE A 73 -7.31 4.73 -3.58
CA ILE A 73 -7.34 5.82 -4.59
C ILE A 73 -6.02 6.57 -4.61
N PRO A 74 -5.14 6.36 -5.61
CA PRO A 74 -3.79 6.95 -5.65
C PRO A 74 -3.75 8.35 -6.27
N LEU A 75 -4.87 9.09 -6.21
CA LEU A 75 -4.98 10.43 -6.81
C LEU A 75 -4.73 11.57 -5.80
N ASN A 76 -4.70 11.25 -4.50
CA ASN A 76 -4.51 12.21 -3.43
C ASN A 76 -3.37 11.72 -2.55
N ASP A 77 -2.18 12.26 -2.73
CA ASP A 77 -1.09 12.09 -1.78
C ASP A 77 -1.56 12.63 -0.41
N GLY A 78 -1.26 11.91 0.66
CA GLY A 78 -1.55 12.39 2.01
C GLY A 78 -1.15 11.40 3.09
N ASP A 79 -1.22 11.86 4.33
CA ASP A 79 -0.68 11.16 5.49
C ASP A 79 -1.53 11.31 6.75
N ASP A 80 -2.78 11.75 6.60
CA ASP A 80 -3.69 11.87 7.73
C ASP A 80 -4.29 10.51 8.08
N GLY A 81 -3.55 9.74 8.87
CA GLY A 81 -4.03 8.50 9.47
C GLY A 81 -5.21 8.70 10.42
N GLY A 82 -5.40 9.90 10.97
CA GLY A 82 -6.51 10.23 11.87
C GLY A 82 -7.85 10.16 11.16
N GLU A 83 -7.96 10.76 9.97
CA GLU A 83 -9.19 10.70 9.15
C GLU A 83 -9.60 9.24 8.81
N VAL A 84 -8.61 8.36 8.60
CA VAL A 84 -8.83 6.92 8.39
C VAL A 84 -9.38 6.28 9.67
N LEU A 85 -8.75 6.56 10.81
CA LEU A 85 -9.19 6.03 12.10
C LEU A 85 -10.54 6.59 12.55
N ASP A 86 -10.95 7.76 12.07
CA ASP A 86 -12.22 8.39 12.45
C ASP A 86 -13.39 8.05 11.55
N PHE A 87 -13.16 7.23 10.51
CA PHE A 87 -14.12 6.99 9.43
C PHE A 87 -14.53 8.26 8.68
N GLU A 88 -13.74 9.34 8.78
CA GLU A 88 -13.92 10.55 7.96
C GLU A 88 -13.42 10.33 6.53
N ARG A 89 -12.55 9.32 6.36
CA ARG A 89 -12.03 8.88 5.07
C ARG A 89 -12.21 7.38 4.90
N ASN A 90 -12.78 6.99 3.76
CA ASN A 90 -12.89 5.60 3.33
C ASN A 90 -12.11 5.33 2.02
N PHE A 91 -11.17 6.19 1.65
CA PHE A 91 -10.34 6.00 0.46
C PHE A 91 -8.95 6.64 0.57
N GLY A 92 -7.96 6.10 -0.14
CA GLY A 92 -6.62 6.68 -0.21
C GLY A 92 -5.56 5.72 -0.73
N GLU A 93 -4.30 6.16 -0.77
CA GLU A 93 -3.14 5.32 -1.07
C GLU A 93 -2.55 4.63 0.17
N CYS A 94 -1.49 3.83 -0.01
CA CYS A 94 -0.82 3.08 1.07
C CYS A 94 -0.42 3.91 2.28
N ARG A 95 -0.04 5.18 2.06
CA ARG A 95 0.46 6.05 3.11
C ARG A 95 -0.59 6.36 4.17
N TYR A 96 -1.85 6.58 3.80
CA TYR A 96 -2.95 6.80 4.76
C TYR A 96 -3.11 5.63 5.72
N VAL A 97 -3.08 4.40 5.20
CA VAL A 97 -3.25 3.19 6.01
C VAL A 97 -2.03 2.96 6.91
N SER A 98 -0.83 3.24 6.41
CA SER A 98 0.42 3.13 7.21
C SER A 98 0.48 4.20 8.31
N ALA A 99 0.10 5.44 8.00
CA ALA A 99 -0.01 6.51 8.99
C ALA A 99 -1.10 6.23 10.03
N ALA A 100 -2.21 5.58 9.65
CA ALA A 100 -3.24 5.14 10.59
C ALA A 100 -2.69 4.07 11.56
N LEU A 101 -1.88 3.13 11.07
CA LEU A 101 -1.22 2.15 11.91
C LEU A 101 -0.18 2.79 12.85
N GLU A 102 0.63 3.71 12.33
CA GLU A 102 1.58 4.52 13.11
C GLU A 102 0.87 5.24 14.26
N LEU A 103 -0.24 5.94 13.96
CA LEU A 103 -1.07 6.62 14.97
C LEU A 103 -1.65 5.66 16.02
N LEU A 104 -2.07 4.45 15.63
CA LEU A 104 -2.51 3.44 16.60
C LEU A 104 -1.40 3.02 17.55
N PHE A 105 -0.15 2.93 17.09
CA PHE A 105 0.96 2.51 17.94
C PHE A 105 1.27 3.51 19.04
N TYR A 106 1.38 4.81 18.72
CA TYR A 106 1.73 5.80 19.75
C TYR A 106 0.54 6.41 20.49
N ALA A 107 -0.71 6.23 20.03
CA ALA A 107 -1.87 6.74 20.75
C ALA A 107 -1.93 6.19 22.19
N PRO A 108 -2.35 7.00 23.18
CA PRO A 108 -2.34 6.60 24.59
C PRO A 108 -3.36 5.48 24.85
N ALA A 109 -3.15 4.66 25.88
CA ALA A 109 -4.19 3.72 26.31
C ALA A 109 -5.48 4.47 26.74
N PRO A 110 -6.70 3.93 26.49
CA PRO A 110 -7.01 2.63 25.91
C PRO A 110 -7.16 2.66 24.37
N TYR A 111 -6.56 3.66 23.74
CA TYR A 111 -6.79 4.06 22.37
C TYR A 111 -5.63 3.69 21.44
N GLY A 112 -4.42 3.56 21.95
CA GLY A 112 -3.35 2.90 21.22
C GLY A 112 -2.53 2.03 22.13
N PHE A 113 -1.32 1.76 21.66
CA PHE A 113 -0.35 0.92 22.38
C PHE A 113 0.56 1.75 23.29
N GLU A 114 0.42 3.08 23.31
CA GLU A 114 1.22 3.98 24.14
C GLU A 114 2.74 3.77 23.92
N ILE A 115 3.12 3.39 22.69
CA ILE A 115 4.53 3.26 22.29
C ILE A 115 5.10 4.68 22.11
N PRO A 116 6.34 4.95 22.55
CA PRO A 116 6.98 6.24 22.28
C PRO A 116 6.98 6.59 20.79
N GLU A 117 6.62 7.82 20.44
CA GLU A 117 6.50 8.27 19.05
C GLU A 117 7.84 8.16 18.28
N ASP A 118 8.97 8.25 18.98
CA ASP A 118 10.31 8.09 18.41
C ASP A 118 10.73 6.64 18.14
N GLU A 119 9.90 5.66 18.52
CA GLU A 119 10.13 4.23 18.26
C GLU A 119 9.32 3.68 17.07
N VAL A 120 8.46 4.49 16.44
CA VAL A 120 7.57 4.09 15.35
C VAL A 120 7.71 5.07 14.19
N GLU A 121 7.89 4.55 12.97
CA GLU A 121 8.07 5.40 11.79
C GLU A 121 7.32 4.87 10.57
N THR A 122 6.62 5.74 9.86
CA THR A 122 6.11 5.43 8.52
C THR A 122 7.23 5.60 7.49
N VAL A 123 7.66 4.49 6.89
CA VAL A 123 8.80 4.44 5.96
C VAL A 123 8.36 4.04 4.56
N GLN A 124 9.07 4.57 3.56
CA GLN A 124 8.82 4.29 2.15
C GLN A 124 9.88 3.34 1.59
N TYR A 125 9.43 2.28 0.93
CA TYR A 125 10.29 1.43 0.13
C TYR A 125 10.11 1.69 -1.36
N ALA A 126 11.18 2.10 -2.05
CA ALA A 126 11.17 2.43 -3.48
C ALA A 126 11.95 1.42 -4.35
N GLY A 127 12.25 0.23 -3.83
CA GLY A 127 13.11 -0.74 -4.50
C GLY A 127 14.61 -0.37 -4.43
N ALA A 128 15.45 -1.30 -4.88
CA ALA A 128 16.88 -1.02 -5.03
C ALA A 128 17.11 0.20 -5.94
N HIS A 129 17.91 1.17 -5.48
CA HIS A 129 18.23 2.41 -6.19
C HIS A 129 17.02 3.27 -6.60
N GLY A 130 15.85 3.11 -5.96
CA GLY A 130 14.65 3.87 -6.30
C GLY A 130 14.02 3.47 -7.65
N ALA A 131 14.34 2.27 -8.16
CA ALA A 131 13.87 1.80 -9.46
C ALA A 131 12.49 1.10 -9.40
N GLY A 132 11.88 0.98 -8.22
CA GLY A 132 10.66 0.22 -7.98
C GLY A 132 10.93 -1.28 -7.79
N PHE A 133 9.84 -2.05 -7.66
CA PHE A 133 9.89 -3.50 -7.46
C PHE A 133 8.59 -4.16 -7.92
N LEU A 134 8.65 -5.45 -8.25
CA LEU A 134 7.45 -6.28 -8.40
C LEU A 134 7.14 -6.92 -7.06
N ALA A 135 5.89 -6.85 -6.63
CA ALA A 135 5.38 -7.55 -5.46
C ALA A 135 4.43 -8.69 -5.86
N ALA A 136 4.36 -9.72 -5.02
CA ALA A 136 3.28 -10.70 -5.10
C ALA A 136 1.98 -10.02 -4.67
N HIS A 137 1.03 -9.93 -5.58
CA HIS A 137 -0.17 -9.11 -5.44
C HIS A 137 -1.45 -9.93 -5.53
N ASP A 138 -2.34 -9.73 -4.56
CA ASP A 138 -3.70 -10.24 -4.60
C ASP A 138 -4.66 -9.06 -4.37
N PRO A 139 -5.41 -8.64 -5.41
CA PRO A 139 -6.36 -7.53 -5.32
C PRO A 139 -7.38 -7.67 -4.19
N ALA A 140 -7.78 -8.90 -3.82
CA ALA A 140 -8.73 -9.12 -2.72
C ALA A 140 -8.15 -8.68 -1.37
N THR A 141 -6.85 -8.85 -1.20
CA THR A 141 -6.10 -8.40 0.00
C THR A 141 -5.52 -7.00 -0.15
N ALA A 142 -5.73 -6.32 -1.28
CA ALA A 142 -5.19 -4.99 -1.55
C ALA A 142 -6.31 -3.99 -1.86
N PHE A 143 -7.43 -4.11 -1.14
CA PHE A 143 -8.60 -3.23 -1.24
C PHE A 143 -9.11 -3.01 -2.67
N GLY A 144 -9.10 -4.07 -3.47
CA GLY A 144 -9.60 -4.06 -4.85
C GLY A 144 -8.65 -3.43 -5.87
N LEU A 145 -7.43 -3.04 -5.49
CA LEU A 145 -6.41 -2.54 -6.42
C LEU A 145 -6.10 -3.62 -7.46
N GLY A 146 -6.52 -3.39 -8.70
CA GLY A 146 -6.28 -4.29 -9.82
C GLY A 146 -4.81 -4.38 -10.22
N TYR A 147 -4.52 -5.31 -11.13
CA TYR A 147 -3.19 -5.52 -11.68
C TYR A 147 -2.79 -4.39 -12.63
N ASN A 148 -1.49 -4.07 -12.68
CA ASN A 148 -0.97 -2.94 -13.48
C ASN A 148 0.08 -3.37 -14.53
N ILE A 149 0.14 -4.64 -14.92
CA ILE A 149 1.10 -5.12 -15.93
C ILE A 149 0.33 -5.85 -17.01
N ILE A 150 0.48 -5.43 -18.26
CA ILE A 150 -0.03 -6.13 -19.44
C ILE A 150 1.12 -6.86 -20.12
N ARG A 151 0.97 -8.16 -20.32
CA ARG A 151 1.99 -8.96 -21.00
C ARG A 151 1.93 -8.74 -22.51
N PRO A 152 3.08 -8.50 -23.17
CA PRO A 152 3.10 -8.24 -24.61
C PRO A 152 2.80 -9.46 -25.48
N ASP A 153 3.10 -10.66 -25.00
CA ASP A 153 2.87 -11.92 -25.73
C ASP A 153 1.38 -12.32 -25.79
N THR A 154 0.60 -11.96 -24.77
CA THR A 154 -0.81 -12.36 -24.68
C THR A 154 -1.80 -11.21 -24.72
N GLY A 155 -1.37 -9.95 -24.52
CA GLY A 155 -2.26 -8.80 -24.36
C GLY A 155 -3.20 -8.92 -23.16
N ARG A 156 -2.79 -9.68 -22.13
CA ARG A 156 -3.55 -9.95 -20.89
C ARG A 156 -2.81 -9.40 -19.68
N LEU A 157 -3.50 -9.22 -18.56
CA LEU A 157 -2.88 -8.84 -17.30
C LEU A 157 -1.94 -9.95 -16.81
N GLN A 158 -0.79 -9.55 -16.27
CA GLN A 158 0.09 -10.44 -15.51
C GLN A 158 -0.48 -10.57 -14.10
N GLU A 159 -1.37 -11.54 -13.90
CA GLU A 159 -1.94 -11.85 -12.60
C GLU A 159 -0.86 -12.22 -11.57
N HIS A 160 -1.20 -12.04 -10.28
CA HIS A 160 -0.33 -12.24 -9.12
C HIS A 160 0.86 -11.30 -8.98
N CYS A 161 1.04 -10.35 -9.90
CA CYS A 161 2.14 -9.38 -9.84
C CYS A 161 1.60 -7.96 -9.93
N PHE A 162 2.22 -7.06 -9.18
CA PHE A 162 2.02 -5.62 -9.30
C PHE A 162 3.37 -4.92 -9.26
N LEU A 163 3.58 -3.97 -10.17
CA LEU A 163 4.80 -3.18 -10.23
C LEU A 163 4.62 -1.90 -9.44
N TRP A 164 5.28 -1.83 -8.28
CA TRP A 164 5.28 -0.68 -7.40
C TRP A 164 6.43 0.28 -7.75
N PRO A 165 6.16 1.57 -7.99
CA PRO A 165 7.23 2.57 -8.00
C PRO A 165 7.78 2.80 -6.58
N ASN A 166 6.92 2.70 -5.58
CA ASN A 166 7.23 2.69 -4.15
C ASN A 166 6.01 2.15 -3.36
N HIS A 167 6.18 1.85 -2.08
CA HIS A 167 5.10 1.50 -1.15
C HIS A 167 5.46 1.96 0.26
N TRP A 168 4.48 2.43 1.03
CA TRP A 168 4.64 2.84 2.42
C TRP A 168 4.24 1.72 3.38
N VAL A 169 4.98 1.60 4.48
CA VAL A 169 4.76 0.66 5.59
C VAL A 169 5.10 1.35 6.91
N THR A 170 4.72 0.75 8.04
CA THR A 170 5.07 1.23 9.38
C THR A 170 6.20 0.38 9.95
N GLU A 171 7.32 0.99 10.34
CA GLU A 171 8.43 0.36 11.05
C GLU A 171 8.21 0.45 12.56
N TRP A 172 8.40 -0.66 13.26
CA TRP A 172 8.44 -0.73 14.72
C TRP A 172 9.21 -1.99 15.16
N ASP A 173 10.01 -1.88 16.23
CA ASP A 173 10.81 -2.99 16.79
C ASP A 173 11.66 -3.76 15.75
N GLY A 174 12.13 -3.05 14.72
CA GLY A 174 12.95 -3.62 13.63
C GLY A 174 12.19 -4.44 12.59
N ASP A 175 10.87 -4.56 12.70
CA ASP A 175 9.97 -5.17 11.72
C ASP A 175 9.23 -4.08 10.90
N PHE A 176 8.73 -4.46 9.72
CA PHE A 176 7.98 -3.58 8.81
C PHE A 176 6.57 -4.12 8.58
N TYR A 177 5.57 -3.35 8.99
CA TYR A 177 4.16 -3.71 9.02
C TYR A 177 3.38 -3.06 7.87
N ASP A 178 2.73 -3.89 7.08
CA ASP A 178 1.99 -3.49 5.89
C ASP A 178 0.51 -3.84 6.04
N ALA A 179 -0.22 -2.90 6.62
CA ALA A 179 -1.67 -3.01 6.79
C ALA A 179 -2.45 -2.97 5.47
N ASN A 180 -1.82 -2.55 4.37
CA ASN A 180 -2.47 -2.62 3.06
C ASN A 180 -2.61 -4.06 2.57
N TYR A 181 -1.62 -4.91 2.87
CA TYR A 181 -1.61 -6.32 2.48
C TYR A 181 -1.84 -7.30 3.63
N ASN A 182 -2.01 -6.80 4.85
CA ASN A 182 -1.98 -7.59 6.08
C ASN A 182 -0.71 -8.48 6.14
N ARG A 183 0.45 -7.86 5.97
CA ARG A 183 1.76 -8.53 5.95
C ARG A 183 2.74 -7.87 6.91
N ARG A 184 3.75 -8.65 7.29
CA ARG A 184 4.91 -8.20 8.05
C ARG A 184 6.17 -8.68 7.34
N TYR A 185 7.19 -7.83 7.30
CA TYR A 185 8.48 -8.09 6.70
C TYR A 185 9.58 -7.87 7.75
N GLY A 186 10.60 -8.71 7.77
CA GLY A 186 11.77 -8.49 8.63
C GLY A 186 12.75 -7.49 8.02
N THR A 187 12.67 -7.24 6.71
CA THR A 187 13.44 -6.19 6.02
C THR A 187 12.63 -5.62 4.85
N LEU A 188 12.80 -4.33 4.52
CA LEU A 188 12.12 -3.72 3.38
C LEU A 188 12.27 -4.49 2.05
N PRO A 189 13.46 -5.06 1.70
CA PRO A 189 13.60 -5.83 0.46
C PRO A 189 12.71 -7.08 0.34
N GLU A 190 12.21 -7.64 1.45
CA GLU A 190 11.29 -8.79 1.42
C GLU A 190 9.94 -8.47 0.77
N MET A 191 9.58 -7.19 0.68
CA MET A 191 8.40 -6.72 -0.07
C MET A 191 8.51 -7.05 -1.56
N ALA A 192 9.72 -7.18 -2.08
CA ALA A 192 9.98 -7.41 -3.50
C ALA A 192 10.02 -8.90 -3.85
N LEU A 193 9.08 -9.33 -4.69
CA LEU A 193 9.22 -10.56 -5.47
C LEU A 193 10.38 -10.43 -6.47
N VAL A 194 10.53 -9.27 -7.10
CA VAL A 194 11.63 -8.96 -8.01
C VAL A 194 12.06 -7.52 -7.81
N GLN A 195 13.38 -7.32 -7.69
CA GLN A 195 13.99 -5.99 -7.67
C GLN A 195 14.12 -5.42 -9.08
N MET A 196 13.86 -4.12 -9.25
CA MET A 196 14.27 -3.42 -10.46
C MET A 196 15.74 -2.99 -10.31
N ALA A 197 16.52 -3.18 -11.37
CA ALA A 197 17.92 -2.78 -11.42
C ALA A 197 18.09 -1.32 -11.84
N ALA A 198 17.20 -0.82 -12.70
CA ALA A 198 17.31 0.52 -13.26
C ALA A 198 15.93 1.06 -13.62
N LYS A 199 15.82 2.39 -13.48
CA LYS A 199 14.70 3.20 -13.98
C LYS A 199 15.26 4.27 -14.89
N THR A 200 14.69 4.40 -16.07
CA THR A 200 15.00 5.44 -17.05
C THR A 200 13.71 6.16 -17.43
N GLU A 201 13.78 7.48 -17.47
CA GLU A 201 12.65 8.34 -17.78
C GLU A 201 12.93 9.07 -19.10
N ARG A 202 11.97 9.08 -20.02
CA ARG A 202 12.08 9.72 -21.34
C ARG A 202 10.89 10.62 -21.59
N ASN A 203 11.18 11.88 -21.92
CA ASN A 203 10.18 12.80 -22.46
C ASN A 203 10.01 12.50 -23.96
N LEU A 204 8.77 12.31 -24.40
CA LEU A 204 8.45 12.14 -25.81
C LEU A 204 8.10 13.53 -26.35
N GLU A 205 8.98 14.04 -27.22
CA GLU A 205 9.08 15.45 -27.65
C GLU A 205 7.73 16.18 -27.78
N ASP A 206 6.69 15.50 -28.30
CA ASP A 206 5.36 16.09 -28.47
C ASP A 206 4.22 15.26 -27.83
N ARG A 207 3.99 15.45 -26.52
CA ARG A 207 2.77 15.10 -25.72
C ARG A 207 2.88 13.89 -24.78
N GLY A 208 4.03 13.24 -24.62
CA GLY A 208 4.08 12.01 -23.82
C GLY A 208 5.26 11.90 -22.87
N TYR A 209 5.16 10.94 -21.97
CA TYR A 209 6.21 10.56 -21.04
C TYR A 209 6.29 9.04 -20.97
N GLN A 210 7.51 8.49 -21.02
CA GLN A 210 7.78 7.08 -20.94
C GLN A 210 8.71 6.78 -19.76
N GLU A 211 8.32 5.81 -18.95
CA GLU A 211 9.11 5.25 -17.87
C GLU A 211 9.48 3.82 -18.22
N ILE A 212 10.77 3.54 -18.20
CA ILE A 212 11.35 2.25 -18.49
C ILE A 212 12.00 1.72 -17.22
N VAL A 213 11.52 0.57 -16.73
CA VAL A 213 12.13 -0.12 -15.59
C VAL A 213 12.63 -1.48 -16.03
N THR A 214 13.85 -1.82 -15.65
CA THR A 214 14.50 -3.08 -16.01
C THR A 214 14.69 -3.91 -14.76
N THR A 215 14.32 -5.18 -14.77
CA THR A 215 14.54 -6.07 -13.63
C THR A 215 16.05 -6.30 -13.36
N VAL A 216 16.41 -6.83 -12.20
CA VAL A 216 17.72 -7.49 -12.02
C VAL A 216 17.83 -8.72 -12.94
N ASP A 217 19.02 -9.21 -13.27
CA ASP A 217 19.16 -10.42 -14.10
C ASP A 217 18.55 -11.64 -13.39
N LEU A 218 17.40 -12.10 -13.93
CA LEU A 218 16.68 -13.26 -13.43
C LEU A 218 16.92 -14.50 -14.31
N ARG A 219 17.78 -14.42 -15.33
CA ARG A 219 18.08 -15.56 -16.20
C ARG A 219 18.73 -16.67 -15.37
N GLY A 220 18.07 -17.83 -15.34
CA GLY A 220 18.50 -18.98 -14.53
C GLY A 220 17.88 -19.04 -13.13
N THR A 221 17.00 -18.11 -12.77
CA THR A 221 16.15 -18.22 -11.58
C THR A 221 14.82 -18.89 -11.90
N ASN A 222 14.06 -19.28 -10.88
CA ASN A 222 12.66 -19.72 -11.05
C ASN A 222 11.71 -18.57 -11.44
N ARG A 223 12.21 -17.33 -11.57
CA ARG A 223 11.46 -16.13 -11.98
C ARG A 223 11.88 -15.63 -13.36
N ALA A 224 12.55 -16.44 -14.17
CA ALA A 224 13.01 -16.05 -15.50
C ALA A 224 11.89 -15.51 -16.42
N ALA A 225 10.63 -15.90 -16.21
CA ALA A 225 9.48 -15.36 -16.94
C ALA A 225 9.16 -13.88 -16.63
N LEU A 226 9.73 -13.32 -15.56
CA LEU A 226 9.65 -11.89 -15.19
C LEU A 226 10.94 -11.13 -15.56
N ASP A 227 11.90 -11.78 -16.20
CA ASP A 227 13.13 -11.13 -16.66
C ASP A 227 12.81 -10.25 -17.87
N GLY A 228 13.13 -8.96 -17.79
CA GLY A 228 12.96 -8.08 -18.94
C GLY A 228 12.94 -6.60 -18.63
N VAL A 229 12.36 -5.88 -19.59
CA VAL A 229 12.10 -4.45 -19.56
C VAL A 229 10.59 -4.23 -19.47
N TYR A 230 10.15 -3.34 -18.58
CA TYR A 230 8.77 -2.94 -18.41
C TYR A 230 8.63 -1.46 -18.74
N VAL A 231 7.60 -1.11 -19.49
CA VAL A 231 7.42 0.24 -20.04
C VAL A 231 6.05 0.77 -19.66
N ARG A 232 6.03 1.96 -19.05
CA ARG A 232 4.82 2.72 -18.78
C ARG A 232 4.83 3.99 -19.59
N THR A 233 3.76 4.23 -20.35
CA THR A 233 3.62 5.41 -21.20
C THR A 233 2.43 6.24 -20.72
N SER A 234 2.56 7.56 -20.79
CA SER A 234 1.48 8.48 -20.43
C SER A 234 1.49 9.76 -21.25
N GLY A 235 0.37 10.50 -21.23
CA GLY A 235 0.22 11.80 -21.90
C GLY A 235 -0.18 11.72 -23.37
N ASN A 236 0.06 10.58 -24.05
CA ASN A 236 -0.27 10.38 -25.46
C ASN A 236 -1.46 9.44 -25.68
N ASP A 237 -1.95 9.38 -26.92
CA ASP A 237 -3.10 8.56 -27.32
C ASP A 237 -2.90 7.07 -27.00
N TYR A 238 -1.68 6.57 -27.21
CA TYR A 238 -1.32 5.20 -26.87
C TYR A 238 -1.43 4.92 -25.36
N GLY A 239 -0.89 5.80 -24.52
CA GLY A 239 -0.97 5.68 -23.06
C GLY A 239 -2.42 5.72 -22.56
N ASN A 240 -3.26 6.58 -23.16
CA ASN A 240 -4.69 6.63 -22.85
C ASN A 240 -5.40 5.32 -23.24
N ALA A 241 -5.12 4.79 -24.44
CA ALA A 241 -5.67 3.51 -24.90
C ALA A 241 -5.21 2.34 -24.02
N LEU A 242 -3.94 2.33 -23.57
CA LEU A 242 -3.44 1.34 -22.61
C LEU A 242 -4.18 1.38 -21.28
N VAL A 243 -4.45 2.58 -20.74
CA VAL A 243 -5.25 2.72 -19.51
C VAL A 243 -6.65 2.13 -19.71
N GLN A 244 -7.33 2.45 -20.81
CA GLN A 244 -8.66 1.89 -21.10
C GLN A 244 -8.60 0.35 -21.22
N ARG A 245 -7.56 -0.18 -21.87
CA ARG A 245 -7.35 -1.63 -21.97
C ARG A 245 -7.15 -2.27 -20.59
N ALA A 246 -6.34 -1.66 -19.73
CA ALA A 246 -6.11 -2.15 -18.37
C ALA A 246 -7.40 -2.13 -17.53
N VAL A 247 -8.24 -1.09 -17.68
CA VAL A 247 -9.57 -1.01 -17.05
C VAL A 247 -10.43 -2.19 -17.49
N GLN A 248 -10.62 -2.39 -18.79
CA GLN A 248 -11.44 -3.49 -19.33
C GLN A 248 -10.95 -4.87 -18.85
N LEU A 249 -9.64 -5.09 -18.86
CA LEU A 249 -9.06 -6.36 -18.42
C LEU A 249 -9.26 -6.60 -16.92
N ASN A 250 -9.15 -5.56 -16.08
CA ASN A 250 -9.38 -5.70 -14.64
C ASN A 250 -10.87 -5.88 -14.33
N GLU A 251 -11.76 -5.15 -15.02
CA GLU A 251 -13.21 -5.30 -14.87
C GLU A 251 -13.67 -6.72 -15.21
N ALA A 252 -13.09 -7.32 -16.25
CA ALA A 252 -13.36 -8.73 -16.61
C ALA A 252 -12.93 -9.73 -15.51
N LEU A 253 -12.01 -9.34 -14.63
CA LEU A 253 -11.59 -10.12 -13.46
C LEU A 253 -12.33 -9.73 -12.17
N GLY A 254 -13.20 -8.71 -12.22
CA GLY A 254 -13.91 -8.19 -11.04
C GLY A 254 -13.10 -7.23 -10.18
N PHE A 255 -12.07 -6.59 -10.73
CA PHE A 255 -11.20 -5.62 -10.04
C PHE A 255 -11.18 -4.26 -10.73
N GLU A 256 -10.64 -3.23 -10.08
CA GLU A 256 -10.54 -1.90 -10.66
C GLU A 256 -9.09 -1.51 -10.98
N ALA A 257 -8.84 -1.04 -12.20
CA ALA A 257 -7.53 -0.56 -12.61
C ALA A 257 -7.29 0.87 -12.07
N ARG A 258 -6.73 0.96 -10.87
CA ARG A 258 -6.48 2.25 -10.20
C ARG A 258 -5.05 2.77 -10.37
N SER A 259 -4.21 2.05 -11.09
CA SER A 259 -2.83 2.44 -11.40
C SER A 259 -2.56 2.41 -12.90
N ARG A 260 -1.71 3.32 -13.37
CA ARG A 260 -1.30 3.33 -14.78
C ARG A 260 -0.55 2.03 -15.13
N PRO A 261 -0.90 1.37 -16.24
CA PRO A 261 -0.31 0.09 -16.58
C PRO A 261 1.12 0.23 -17.11
N PHE A 262 1.93 -0.78 -16.81
CA PHE A 262 3.14 -1.13 -17.51
C PHE A 262 2.84 -2.19 -18.58
N VAL A 263 3.64 -2.23 -19.63
CA VAL A 263 3.68 -3.32 -20.59
C VAL A 263 5.03 -4.03 -20.46
N GLY A 264 5.02 -5.35 -20.35
CA GLY A 264 6.24 -6.15 -20.22
C GLY A 264 6.00 -7.54 -19.62
N PRO A 265 7.06 -8.34 -19.44
CA PRO A 265 8.44 -8.02 -19.78
C PRO A 265 8.72 -8.08 -21.29
N PHE A 266 9.47 -7.11 -21.81
CA PHE A 266 10.12 -7.17 -23.11
C PHE A 266 11.55 -7.75 -22.98
N PRO A 267 12.11 -8.34 -24.05
CA PRO A 267 13.48 -8.85 -24.04
C PRO A 267 14.52 -7.79 -23.68
N ARG A 268 15.62 -8.23 -23.06
CA ARG A 268 16.83 -7.42 -22.83
C ARG A 268 17.85 -7.58 -23.97
N PRO A 269 18.78 -6.62 -24.13
CA PRO A 269 18.85 -5.33 -23.44
C PRO A 269 17.74 -4.37 -23.88
N TYR A 270 17.57 -3.27 -23.14
CA TYR A 270 16.76 -2.15 -23.62
C TYR A 270 17.38 -1.56 -24.89
N ASP A 271 16.55 -1.31 -25.90
CA ASP A 271 16.91 -0.81 -27.22
C ASP A 271 16.00 0.38 -27.58
N LEU A 272 16.57 1.58 -27.59
CA LEU A 272 15.86 2.85 -27.81
C LEU A 272 15.12 2.93 -29.15
N GLU A 273 15.49 2.10 -30.13
CA GLU A 273 14.89 2.07 -31.46
C GLU A 273 13.65 1.16 -31.54
N LEU A 274 13.40 0.34 -30.51
CA LEU A 274 12.23 -0.52 -30.45
C LEU A 274 10.99 0.26 -29.93
N PRO A 275 9.80 -0.01 -30.46
CA PRO A 275 8.60 0.75 -30.10
C PRO A 275 8.10 0.48 -28.67
N TYR A 276 8.41 -0.70 -28.09
CA TYR A 276 7.90 -1.13 -26.77
C TYR A 276 6.39 -0.92 -26.58
N THR A 277 5.62 -1.24 -27.62
CA THR A 277 4.17 -1.17 -27.63
C THR A 277 3.56 -2.54 -27.91
N ILE A 278 2.27 -2.66 -27.66
CA ILE A 278 1.42 -3.78 -28.05
C ILE A 278 0.27 -3.27 -28.93
N GLU A 279 -0.30 -4.15 -29.74
CA GLU A 279 -1.57 -3.89 -30.42
C GLU A 279 -2.71 -3.85 -29.39
N LEU A 280 -3.66 -2.92 -29.58
CA LEU A 280 -4.72 -2.61 -28.63
C LEU A 280 -6.13 -2.83 -29.20
N ASP A 281 -6.24 -3.60 -30.28
CA ASP A 281 -7.47 -3.90 -31.04
C ASP A 281 -8.68 -4.26 -30.17
#